data_AF-A0A9J7XI99-F1
#
_entry.id   AF-A0A9J7XI99-F1
#
_cell.length_a   1.000
_cell.length_b   1.000
_cell.length_c   1.000
_cell.angle_alpha   90.00
_cell.angle_beta   90.00
_cell.angle_gamma   90.00
#
_symmetry.space_group_name_H-M   'P 1'
#
loop_
_entity.id
_entity.type
_entity.pdbx_description
1 polymer ?
#
loop_
_entity_poly.entity_id
_entity_poly.type
_entity_poly.pdbx_seq_one_letter_code
_entity_poly.pdbx_strand_id
1 'polypeptide(L)'
;MLNGSREGLFELGRQLQQEGDSQAALHCFLSCLLGLTHVQSFHSLPNCLHQIAELYIDDKNYGKALQFIQAEKMFYEVALIELTSLQASTGSQEDGPLGTSGCLSQEELSEQATQAQDLERLAQLCIMSKRPHLALEYSGKATKIHQRAFGNDHPITARSLELLATVYAEIGKTEYTNSLGECVSTLSKRFSATESFSDALSSISHSHKDRHSELRHRTEPYIQQETPKTKVIL
;
A
#
# COMPACT_ATOMS: atom_id res chain seq x y z
N MET A 1 -13.98 -24.64 -4.18
CA MET A 1 -12.52 -24.72 -4.04
C MET A 1 -11.95 -23.42 -4.57
N LEU A 2 -11.69 -22.44 -3.70
CA LEU A 2 -11.09 -21.18 -4.10
C LEU A 2 -9.57 -21.38 -4.06
N ASN A 3 -8.94 -21.29 -5.24
CA ASN A 3 -7.50 -21.39 -5.38
C ASN A 3 -6.80 -20.39 -4.44
N GLY A 4 -5.82 -20.88 -3.68
CA GLY A 4 -5.03 -20.10 -2.71
C GLY A 4 -4.06 -19.09 -3.34
N SER A 5 -4.51 -18.33 -4.35
CA SER A 5 -3.75 -17.23 -4.93
C SER A 5 -4.29 -15.90 -4.40
N ARG A 6 -3.38 -14.96 -4.11
CA ARG A 6 -3.73 -13.59 -3.65
C ARG A 6 -4.64 -12.87 -4.64
N GLU A 7 -4.45 -13.10 -5.93
CA GLU A 7 -5.34 -12.66 -7.00
C GLU A 7 -6.80 -13.14 -6.82
N GLY A 8 -7.00 -14.40 -6.41
CA GLY A 8 -8.34 -14.93 -6.16
C GLY A 8 -9.02 -14.29 -4.95
N LEU A 9 -8.25 -13.97 -3.90
CA LEU A 9 -8.75 -13.24 -2.74
C LEU A 9 -9.10 -11.78 -3.08
N PHE A 10 -8.29 -11.14 -3.94
CA PHE A 10 -8.56 -9.78 -4.41
C PHE A 10 -9.86 -9.72 -5.23
N GLU A 11 -10.06 -10.67 -6.16
CA GLU A 11 -11.28 -10.74 -6.97
C GLU A 11 -12.53 -11.00 -6.11
N LEU A 12 -12.41 -11.87 -5.09
CA LEU A 12 -13.49 -12.11 -4.13
C LEU A 12 -13.83 -10.85 -3.34
N GLY A 13 -12.84 -10.09 -2.89
CA GLY A 13 -13.05 -8.81 -2.21
C GLY A 13 -13.82 -7.81 -3.09
N ARG A 14 -13.53 -7.79 -4.39
CA ARG A 14 -14.21 -6.93 -5.37
C ARG A 14 -15.68 -7.34 -5.58
N GLN A 15 -15.98 -8.64 -5.60
CA GLN A 15 -17.35 -9.13 -5.68
C GLN A 15 -18.17 -8.73 -4.45
N LEU A 16 -17.61 -8.93 -3.25
CA LEU A 16 -18.26 -8.53 -1.99
C LEU A 16 -18.51 -7.03 -1.90
N GLN A 17 -17.61 -6.22 -2.46
CA GLN A 17 -17.78 -4.77 -2.54
C GLN A 17 -18.96 -4.39 -3.45
N GLN A 18 -19.17 -5.10 -4.57
CA GLN A 18 -20.32 -4.90 -5.46
C GLN A 18 -21.64 -5.36 -4.84
N GLU A 19 -21.59 -6.35 -3.94
CA GLU A 19 -22.74 -6.83 -3.16
C GLU A 19 -23.12 -5.90 -1.99
N GLY A 20 -22.30 -4.88 -1.72
CA GLY A 20 -22.53 -3.86 -0.69
C GLY A 20 -21.98 -4.21 0.68
N ASP A 21 -21.25 -5.32 0.83
CA ASP A 21 -20.64 -5.74 2.10
C ASP A 21 -19.21 -5.18 2.22
N SER A 22 -19.11 -3.89 2.52
CA SER A 22 -17.84 -3.14 2.58
C SER A 22 -16.87 -3.67 3.64
N GLN A 23 -17.37 -4.18 4.77
CA GLN A 23 -16.55 -4.72 5.85
C GLN A 23 -15.93 -6.07 5.47
N ALA A 24 -16.71 -6.95 4.81
CA ALA A 24 -16.20 -8.22 4.30
C ALA A 24 -15.17 -8.00 3.16
N ALA A 25 -15.45 -7.05 2.25
CA ALA A 25 -14.53 -6.66 1.18
C ALA A 25 -13.19 -6.13 1.74
N LEU A 26 -13.24 -5.22 2.72
CA LEU A 26 -12.06 -4.68 3.39
C LEU A 26 -11.22 -5.81 4.02
N HIS A 27 -11.87 -6.75 4.68
CA HIS A 27 -11.20 -7.90 5.29
C HIS A 27 -10.50 -8.78 4.24
N CYS A 28 -11.14 -9.03 3.10
CA CYS A 28 -10.54 -9.75 1.97
C CYS A 28 -9.31 -9.03 1.41
N PHE A 29 -9.38 -7.72 1.19
CA PHE A 29 -8.25 -6.94 0.69
C PHE A 29 -7.08 -6.90 1.68
N LEU A 30 -7.35 -6.68 2.97
CA LEU A 30 -6.31 -6.73 4.01
C LEU A 30 -5.66 -8.12 4.12
N SER A 31 -6.44 -9.18 3.91
CA SER A 31 -5.93 -10.56 3.88
C SER A 31 -4.99 -10.80 2.70
N CYS A 32 -5.13 -10.08 1.59
CA CYS A 32 -4.19 -10.16 0.45
C CYS A 32 -2.79 -9.63 0.81
N LEU A 33 -2.71 -8.68 1.74
CA LEU A 33 -1.46 -8.06 2.19
C LEU A 33 -0.75 -8.89 3.27
N LEU A 34 -1.46 -9.80 3.94
CA LEU A 34 -0.89 -10.60 5.03
C LEU A 34 0.15 -11.58 4.49
N GLY A 35 1.39 -11.46 4.98
CA GLY A 35 2.51 -12.32 4.57
C GLY A 35 3.10 -12.00 3.20
N LEU A 36 2.91 -10.78 2.69
CA LEU A 36 3.55 -10.33 1.45
C LEU A 36 5.07 -10.18 1.66
N THR A 37 5.85 -11.10 1.11
CA THR A 37 7.32 -11.11 1.21
C THR A 37 8.02 -10.55 -0.03
N HIS A 38 7.37 -10.66 -1.20
CA HIS A 38 7.92 -10.19 -2.48
C HIS A 38 6.84 -9.44 -3.26
N VAL A 39 7.13 -8.19 -3.61
CA VAL A 39 6.18 -7.28 -4.31
C VAL A 39 5.77 -7.83 -5.68
N GLN A 40 6.68 -8.52 -6.37
CA GLN A 40 6.43 -9.13 -7.69
C GLN A 40 5.44 -10.31 -7.68
N SER A 41 5.09 -10.84 -6.50
CA SER A 41 4.16 -11.98 -6.37
C SER A 41 2.69 -11.57 -6.44
N PHE A 42 2.38 -10.27 -6.44
CA PHE A 42 1.03 -9.75 -6.46
C PHE A 42 0.93 -8.56 -7.41
N HIS A 43 0.50 -8.82 -8.65
CA HIS A 43 0.44 -7.81 -9.70
C HIS A 43 -0.67 -6.78 -9.46
N SER A 44 -1.73 -7.18 -8.77
CA SER A 44 -2.85 -6.31 -8.40
C SER A 44 -2.61 -5.53 -7.10
N LEU A 45 -1.37 -5.52 -6.57
CA LEU A 45 -1.03 -4.81 -5.32
C LEU A 45 -1.40 -3.32 -5.30
N PRO A 46 -1.03 -2.48 -6.29
CA PRO A 46 -1.40 -1.07 -6.27
C PRO A 46 -2.93 -0.88 -6.28
N ASN A 47 -3.66 -1.65 -7.08
CA ASN A 47 -5.13 -1.63 -7.08
C ASN A 47 -5.71 -2.08 -5.74
N CYS A 48 -5.13 -3.08 -5.09
CA CYS A 48 -5.55 -3.52 -3.76
C CYS A 48 -5.35 -2.45 -2.70
N LEU A 49 -4.22 -1.73 -2.72
CA LEU A 49 -3.95 -0.62 -1.82
C LEU A 49 -4.94 0.53 -2.07
N HIS A 50 -5.24 0.82 -3.34
CA HIS A 50 -6.22 1.84 -3.72
C HIS A 50 -7.63 1.52 -3.21
N GLN A 51 -8.12 0.29 -3.42
CA GLN A 51 -9.45 -0.13 -2.95
C GLN A 51 -9.57 -0.06 -1.41
N ILE A 52 -8.51 -0.40 -0.68
CA ILE A 52 -8.49 -0.27 0.79
C ILE A 52 -8.56 1.21 1.19
N ALA A 53 -7.86 2.09 0.48
CA ALA A 53 -7.91 3.53 0.74
C ALA A 53 -9.32 4.09 0.51
N GLU A 54 -9.98 3.73 -0.60
CA GLU A 54 -11.36 4.14 -0.89
C GLU A 54 -12.33 3.70 0.20
N LEU A 55 -12.27 2.44 0.64
CA LEU A 55 -13.10 1.95 1.74
C LEU A 55 -12.87 2.72 3.05
N TYR A 56 -11.62 3.12 3.33
CA TYR A 56 -11.34 3.97 4.50
C TYR A 56 -11.79 5.42 4.32
N ILE A 57 -11.86 5.94 3.10
CA ILE A 57 -12.46 7.25 2.80
C ILE A 57 -13.97 7.19 3.07
N ASP A 58 -14.64 6.12 2.62
CA ASP A 58 -16.06 5.88 2.86
C ASP A 58 -16.37 5.74 4.37
N ASP A 59 -15.49 5.05 5.10
CA ASP A 59 -15.53 4.94 6.58
C ASP A 59 -15.10 6.23 7.30
N LYS A 60 -14.82 7.33 6.57
CA LYS A 60 -14.33 8.64 7.07
C LYS A 60 -13.03 8.56 7.88
N ASN A 61 -12.27 7.48 7.72
CA ASN A 61 -10.99 7.26 8.37
C ASN A 61 -9.84 7.71 7.45
N TYR A 62 -9.74 9.03 7.26
CA TYR A 62 -8.76 9.64 6.37
C TYR A 62 -7.31 9.36 6.75
N GLY A 63 -7.03 9.16 8.05
CA GLY A 63 -5.68 8.83 8.52
C GLY A 63 -5.17 7.52 7.94
N LYS A 64 -6.00 6.47 7.97
CA LYS A 64 -5.66 5.18 7.35
C LYS A 64 -5.66 5.26 5.84
N ALA A 65 -6.65 5.93 5.23
CA ALA A 65 -6.70 6.10 3.79
C ALA A 65 -5.41 6.73 3.24
N LEU A 66 -4.88 7.76 3.91
CA LEU A 66 -3.63 8.41 3.54
C LEU A 66 -2.45 7.44 3.54
N GLN A 67 -2.36 6.55 4.54
CA GLN A 67 -1.28 5.56 4.63
C GLN A 67 -1.33 4.57 3.45
N PHE A 68 -2.51 4.13 3.04
CA PHE A 68 -2.66 3.22 1.89
C PHE A 68 -2.35 3.92 0.56
N ILE A 69 -2.75 5.18 0.39
CA ILE A 69 -2.38 5.99 -0.79
C ILE A 69 -0.86 6.22 -0.84
N GLN A 70 -0.22 6.46 0.31
CA GLN A 70 1.23 6.58 0.38
C GLN A 70 1.94 5.27 0.01
N ALA A 71 1.44 4.13 0.49
CA ALA A 71 1.96 2.82 0.11
C ALA A 71 1.82 2.55 -1.39
N GLU A 72 0.68 2.91 -1.98
CA GLU A 72 0.45 2.84 -3.43
C GLU A 72 1.45 3.70 -4.19
N LYS A 73 1.66 4.95 -3.76
CA LYS A 73 2.66 5.85 -4.33
C LYS A 73 4.08 5.26 -4.28
N MET A 74 4.48 4.72 -3.13
CA MET A 74 5.81 4.12 -2.95
C MET A 74 6.03 2.93 -3.89
N PHE A 75 4.99 2.13 -4.17
CA PHE A 75 5.07 1.04 -5.14
C PHE A 75 5.46 1.55 -6.53
N TYR A 76 4.81 2.63 -7.02
CA TYR A 76 5.14 3.20 -8.32
C TYR A 76 6.51 3.86 -8.35
N GLU A 77 6.93 4.52 -7.27
CA GLU A 77 8.29 5.10 -7.18
C GLU A 77 9.37 4.00 -7.30
N VAL A 78 9.20 2.86 -6.63
CA VAL A 78 10.12 1.72 -6.73
C VAL A 78 10.12 1.11 -8.14
N ALA A 79 8.95 0.91 -8.73
CA ALA A 79 8.83 0.36 -10.09
C ALA A 79 9.52 1.27 -11.13
N LEU A 80 9.42 2.59 -10.98
CA LEU A 80 10.11 3.55 -11.84
C LEU A 80 11.64 3.45 -11.71
N ILE A 81 12.16 3.29 -10.48
CA ILE A 81 13.60 3.09 -10.25
C ILE A 81 14.07 1.80 -10.92
N GLU A 82 13.32 0.71 -10.77
CA GLU A 82 13.65 -0.59 -11.38
C GLU A 82 13.69 -0.48 -12.92
N LEU A 83 12.67 0.13 -13.54
CA LEU A 83 12.64 0.37 -14.98
C LEU A 83 13.79 1.27 -15.47
N THR A 84 14.12 2.32 -14.71
CA THR A 84 15.25 3.22 -15.03
C THR A 84 16.58 2.47 -14.97
N SER A 85 16.75 1.59 -13.98
CA SER A 85 17.95 0.76 -13.84
C SER A 85 18.10 -0.24 -14.99
N LEU A 86 16.98 -0.81 -15.46
CA LEU A 86 16.96 -1.70 -16.63
C LEU A 86 17.33 -0.94 -17.89
N GLN A 87 16.80 0.27 -18.10
CA GLN A 87 17.17 1.13 -19.23
C GLN A 87 18.67 1.48 -19.25
N ALA A 88 19.26 1.79 -18.10
CA ALA A 88 20.69 2.03 -17.96
C ALA A 88 21.54 0.78 -18.29
N SER A 89 21.03 -0.41 -17.99
CA SER A 89 21.69 -1.68 -18.33
C SER A 89 21.53 -2.12 -19.79
N THR A 90 20.44 -1.71 -20.46
CA THR A 90 20.15 -2.05 -21.86
C THR A 90 20.63 -1.00 -22.87
N GLY A 91 20.96 0.20 -22.42
CA GLY A 91 21.38 1.34 -23.25
C GLY A 91 22.90 1.50 -23.36
N SER A 92 23.59 0.50 -23.91
CA SER A 92 24.83 0.81 -24.63
C SER A 92 24.44 1.21 -26.05
N GLN A 93 24.62 2.49 -26.38
CA GLN A 93 24.28 3.20 -27.63
C GLN A 93 22.80 3.49 -27.87
N GLU A 94 22.41 4.74 -27.61
CA GLU A 94 21.67 5.54 -28.58
C GLU A 94 22.21 6.98 -28.45
N ASP A 95 23.12 7.34 -29.36
CA ASP A 95 23.49 8.73 -29.63
C ASP A 95 22.28 9.47 -30.18
N GLY A 96 21.92 10.58 -29.53
CA GLY A 96 20.93 11.54 -30.01
C GLY A 96 21.34 12.95 -29.58
N PRO A 97 21.79 13.83 -30.49
CA PRO A 97 22.25 15.16 -30.13
C PRO A 97 21.07 16.12 -29.96
N LEU A 98 21.27 17.11 -29.09
CA LEU A 98 20.46 18.31 -28.86
C LEU A 98 19.40 18.22 -27.76
N GLY A 99 19.85 18.67 -26.59
CA GLY A 99 19.01 19.25 -25.55
C GLY A 99 19.85 20.21 -24.72
N THR A 100 20.34 21.28 -25.35
CA THR A 100 20.91 22.49 -24.75
C THR A 100 21.47 22.30 -23.34
N SER A 101 22.61 21.64 -23.25
CA SER A 101 23.49 21.74 -22.08
C SER A 101 23.94 23.20 -22.03
N GLY A 102 23.22 24.02 -21.26
CA GLY A 102 23.76 25.28 -20.79
C GLY A 102 25.07 24.93 -20.11
N CYS A 103 26.18 25.28 -20.75
CA CYS A 103 27.50 25.22 -20.13
C CYS A 103 27.43 26.13 -18.90
N LEU A 104 27.16 25.55 -17.74
CA LEU A 104 27.44 26.21 -16.48
C LEU A 104 28.95 26.26 -16.35
N SER A 105 29.43 27.44 -15.99
CA SER A 105 30.84 27.73 -15.79
C SER A 105 31.39 26.74 -14.75
N GLN A 106 32.67 26.37 -14.84
CA GLN A 106 33.31 25.45 -13.89
C GLN A 106 33.17 25.94 -12.42
N GLU A 107 33.05 27.26 -12.22
CA GLU A 107 32.71 27.89 -10.93
C GLU A 107 31.27 27.59 -10.48
N GLU A 108 30.27 27.68 -11.34
CA GLU A 108 28.85 27.42 -11.01
C GLU A 108 28.60 25.95 -10.64
N LEU A 109 29.30 25.01 -11.30
CA LEU A 109 29.26 23.60 -10.92
C LEU A 109 29.91 23.35 -9.55
N SER A 110 30.96 24.10 -9.22
CA SER A 110 31.62 24.00 -7.91
C SER A 110 30.75 24.53 -6.78
N GLU A 111 30.04 25.64 -7.00
CA GLU A 111 29.11 26.23 -6.02
C GLU A 111 27.87 25.35 -5.83
N GLN A 112 27.34 24.76 -6.90
CA GLN A 112 26.24 23.82 -6.80
C GLN A 112 26.65 22.54 -6.07
N ALA A 113 27.87 22.05 -6.30
CA ALA A 113 28.39 20.88 -5.60
C ALA A 113 28.55 21.13 -4.09
N THR A 114 29.07 22.30 -3.68
CA THR A 114 29.20 22.66 -2.26
C THR A 114 27.83 22.88 -1.61
N GLN A 115 26.90 23.56 -2.29
CA GLN A 115 25.53 23.73 -1.84
C GLN A 115 24.84 22.38 -1.58
N ALA A 116 25.02 21.42 -2.49
CA ALA A 116 24.44 20.08 -2.34
C ALA A 116 25.04 19.32 -1.14
N GLN A 117 26.35 19.41 -0.93
CA GLN A 117 27.01 18.81 0.25
C GLN A 117 26.50 19.41 1.57
N ASP A 118 26.27 20.73 1.62
CA ASP A 118 25.72 21.38 2.81
C ASP A 118 24.28 20.90 3.08
N LEU A 119 23.47 20.69 2.04
CA LEU A 119 22.13 20.12 2.16
C LEU A 119 22.18 18.65 2.63
N GLU A 120 23.12 17.84 2.16
CA GLU A 120 23.31 16.47 2.67
C GLU A 120 23.67 16.47 4.16
N ARG A 121 24.54 17.39 4.59
CA ARG A 121 24.89 17.54 6.01
C ARG A 121 23.68 17.93 6.85
N LEU A 122 22.85 18.85 6.35
CA LEU A 122 21.59 19.23 7.01
C LEU A 122 20.61 18.05 7.09
N ALA A 123 20.51 17.23 6.04
CA ALA A 123 19.69 16.03 6.05
C ALA A 123 20.15 15.05 7.14
N GLN A 124 21.45 14.79 7.25
CA GLN A 124 22.02 13.92 8.29
C GLN A 124 21.76 14.46 9.70
N LEU A 125 21.92 15.76 9.92
CA LEU A 125 21.58 16.40 11.20
C LEU A 125 20.09 16.27 11.53
N CYS A 126 19.21 16.34 10.53
CA CYS A 126 17.77 16.15 10.70
C CYS A 126 17.42 14.70 11.07
N ILE A 127 18.11 13.71 10.49
CA ILE A 127 17.98 12.29 10.89
C ILE A 127 18.36 12.15 12.37
N MET A 128 19.53 12.66 12.77
CA MET A 128 20.00 12.62 14.16
C MET A 128 19.03 13.32 15.13
N SER A 129 18.40 14.40 14.67
CA SER A 129 17.41 15.18 15.44
C SER A 129 16.02 14.55 15.45
N LYS A 130 15.84 13.34 14.90
CA LYS A 130 14.56 12.63 14.77
C LYS A 130 13.49 13.44 14.03
N ARG A 131 13.89 14.19 13.00
CA ARG A 131 13.01 14.95 12.09
C ARG A 131 13.12 14.40 10.67
N PRO A 132 12.63 13.17 10.42
CA PRO A 132 12.94 12.46 9.18
C PRO A 132 12.24 13.07 7.95
N HIS A 133 11.08 13.73 8.11
CA HIS A 133 10.44 14.46 7.01
C HIS A 133 11.26 15.68 6.54
N LEU A 134 11.94 16.37 7.46
CA LEU A 134 12.81 17.49 7.09
C LEU A 134 14.11 16.99 6.44
N ALA A 135 14.62 15.83 6.88
CA ALA A 135 15.72 15.14 6.21
C ALA A 135 15.35 14.76 4.76
N LEU A 136 14.09 14.41 4.50
CA LEU A 136 13.61 14.05 3.16
C LEU A 136 13.67 15.25 2.21
N GLU A 137 13.25 16.42 2.68
CA GLU A 137 13.34 17.64 1.89
C GLU A 137 14.80 17.99 1.52
N TYR A 138 15.71 17.94 2.50
CA TYR A 138 17.10 18.33 2.27
C TYR A 138 17.85 17.32 1.38
N SER A 139 17.66 16.02 1.62
CA SER A 139 18.26 14.96 0.79
C SER A 139 17.71 14.97 -0.65
N GLY A 140 16.41 15.23 -0.84
CA GLY A 140 15.81 15.39 -2.16
C GLY A 140 16.35 16.61 -2.92
N LYS A 141 16.53 17.76 -2.25
CA LYS A 141 17.14 18.96 -2.85
C LYS A 141 18.58 18.71 -3.26
N ALA A 142 19.39 18.06 -2.40
CA ALA A 142 20.78 17.70 -2.72
C ALA A 142 20.88 16.78 -3.94
N THR A 143 20.06 15.72 -3.95
CA THR A 143 19.99 14.75 -5.07
C THR A 143 19.69 15.45 -6.39
N LYS A 144 18.70 16.37 -6.40
CA LYS A 144 18.32 17.11 -7.62
C LYS A 144 19.41 18.05 -8.14
N ILE A 145 20.28 18.55 -7.25
CA ILE A 145 21.44 19.35 -7.65
C ILE A 145 22.51 18.42 -8.25
N HIS A 146 22.82 17.30 -7.59
CA HIS A 146 23.79 16.32 -8.09
C HIS A 146 23.39 15.72 -9.44
N GLN A 147 22.13 15.39 -9.64
CA GLN A 147 21.60 14.94 -10.93
C GLN A 147 21.78 15.97 -12.05
N ARG A 148 21.55 17.26 -11.74
CA ARG A 148 21.72 18.34 -12.72
C ARG A 148 23.18 18.65 -13.03
N ALA A 149 24.06 18.57 -12.04
CA ALA A 149 25.47 18.90 -12.18
C ALA A 149 26.29 17.75 -12.80
N PHE A 150 25.98 16.50 -12.44
CA PHE A 150 26.82 15.34 -12.75
C PHE A 150 26.10 14.22 -13.52
N GLY A 151 24.78 14.30 -13.68
CA GLY A 151 23.98 13.20 -14.24
C GLY A 151 23.70 12.09 -13.23
N ASN A 152 22.96 11.07 -13.67
CA ASN A 152 22.47 10.00 -12.80
C ASN A 152 23.53 8.93 -12.47
N ASP A 153 24.46 8.66 -13.40
CA ASP A 153 25.45 7.58 -13.26
C ASP A 153 26.70 7.99 -12.45
N HIS A 154 26.75 9.25 -12.00
CA HIS A 154 27.90 9.75 -11.27
C HIS A 154 27.92 9.22 -9.82
N PRO A 155 29.09 8.82 -9.28
CA PRO A 155 29.20 8.28 -7.92
C PRO A 155 28.70 9.24 -6.83
N ILE A 156 28.78 10.55 -7.05
CA ILE A 156 28.22 11.55 -6.12
C ILE A 156 26.69 11.49 -6.12
N THR A 157 26.06 11.38 -7.29
CA THR A 157 24.60 11.24 -7.40
C THR A 157 24.13 9.94 -6.78
N ALA A 158 24.85 8.83 -7.00
CA ALA A 158 24.56 7.55 -6.37
C ALA A 158 24.58 7.64 -4.83
N ARG A 159 25.58 8.32 -4.26
CA ARG A 159 25.66 8.55 -2.80
C ARG A 159 24.48 9.39 -2.29
N SER A 160 24.09 10.43 -3.02
CA SER A 160 22.95 11.27 -2.62
C SER A 160 21.61 10.50 -2.64
N LEU A 161 21.46 9.58 -3.60
CA LEU A 161 20.32 8.66 -3.68
C LEU A 161 20.33 7.63 -2.54
N GLU A 162 21.50 7.13 -2.14
CA GLU A 162 21.65 6.25 -0.96
C GLU A 162 21.24 6.96 0.33
N LEU A 163 21.62 8.23 0.49
CA LEU A 163 21.18 9.05 1.61
C LEU A 163 19.65 9.23 1.60
N LEU A 164 19.06 9.51 0.45
CA LEU A 164 17.61 9.61 0.30
C LEU A 164 16.90 8.31 0.70
N ALA A 165 17.39 7.15 0.23
CA ALA A 165 16.87 5.84 0.60
C ALA A 165 16.95 5.59 2.12
N THR A 166 18.06 5.98 2.75
CA THR A 166 18.24 5.90 4.21
C THR A 166 17.21 6.73 4.95
N VAL A 167 16.92 7.95 4.47
CA VAL A 167 15.88 8.80 5.04
C VAL A 167 14.50 8.15 4.95
N TYR A 168 14.14 7.58 3.80
CA TYR A 168 12.87 6.86 3.63
C TYR A 168 12.74 5.68 4.60
N ALA A 169 13.82 4.91 4.77
CA ALA A 169 13.84 3.80 5.73
C ALA A 169 13.61 4.29 7.18
N GLU A 170 14.21 5.42 7.56
CA GLU A 170 14.01 6.00 8.89
C GLU A 170 12.57 6.52 9.07
N ILE A 171 11.96 7.16 8.05
CA ILE A 171 10.54 7.55 8.09
C ILE A 171 9.68 6.32 8.36
N GLY A 172 9.80 5.27 7.54
CA GLY A 172 8.99 4.06 7.68
C GLY A 172 9.15 3.41 9.06
N LYS A 173 10.37 3.37 9.60
CA LYS A 173 10.65 2.88 10.95
C LYS A 173 9.99 3.72 12.04
N THR A 174 10.07 5.05 11.94
CA THR A 174 9.43 5.95 12.92
C THR A 174 7.91 5.83 12.89
N GLU A 175 7.30 5.78 11.71
CA GLU A 175 5.85 5.63 11.56
C GLU A 175 5.37 4.27 12.07
N TYR A 176 6.05 3.18 11.70
CA TYR A 176 5.75 1.84 12.21
C TYR A 176 5.79 1.78 13.75
N THR A 177 6.83 2.34 14.35
CA THR A 177 7.01 2.35 15.81
C THR A 177 5.90 3.15 16.50
N ASN A 178 5.53 4.31 15.94
CA ASN A 178 4.47 5.15 16.48
C ASN A 178 3.11 4.44 16.41
N SER A 179 2.78 3.83 15.26
CA SER A 179 1.54 3.08 15.07
C SER A 179 1.46 1.87 16.02
N LEU A 180 2.55 1.11 16.19
CA LEU A 180 2.58 -0.01 17.11
C LEU A 180 2.37 0.44 18.57
N GLY A 181 3.01 1.54 18.98
CA GLY A 181 2.83 2.12 20.32
C GLY A 181 1.38 2.57 20.59
N GLU A 182 0.72 3.14 19.59
CA GLU A 182 -0.69 3.54 19.67
C GLU A 182 -1.62 2.31 19.77
N CYS A 183 -1.37 1.27 18.96
CA CYS A 183 -2.10 0.00 19.04
C CYS A 183 -1.97 -0.66 20.42
N VAL A 184 -0.76 -0.73 20.97
CA VAL A 184 -0.54 -1.32 22.31
C VAL A 184 -1.23 -0.49 23.39
N SER A 185 -1.18 0.84 23.30
CA SER A 185 -1.82 1.74 24.27
C SER A 185 -3.35 1.64 24.23
N THR A 186 -3.93 1.54 23.04
CA THR A 186 -5.39 1.37 22.86
C THR A 186 -5.87 0.00 23.35
N LEU A 187 -5.10 -1.06 23.08
CA LEU A 187 -5.37 -2.39 23.63
C LEU A 187 -5.29 -2.41 25.16
N SER A 188 -4.21 -1.87 25.75
CA SER A 188 -4.05 -1.81 27.21
C SER A 188 -5.21 -1.08 27.88
N LYS A 189 -5.68 0.05 27.32
CA LYS A 189 -6.84 0.79 27.86
C LYS A 189 -8.14 -0.01 27.79
N ARG A 190 -8.37 -0.78 26.72
CA ARG A 190 -9.53 -1.67 26.62
C ARG A 190 -9.49 -2.76 27.68
N PHE A 191 -8.36 -3.42 27.85
CA PHE A 191 -8.23 -4.52 28.82
C PHE A 191 -8.31 -4.05 30.27
N SER A 192 -7.85 -2.84 30.59
CA SER A 192 -8.07 -2.25 31.93
C SER A 192 -9.52 -1.82 32.19
N ALA A 193 -10.33 -1.63 31.14
CA ALA A 193 -11.74 -1.27 31.27
C ALA A 193 -12.70 -2.48 31.22
N THR A 194 -12.22 -3.65 30.79
CA THR A 194 -13.00 -4.89 30.73
C THR A 194 -12.49 -5.90 31.76
N GLU A 195 -12.91 -5.73 33.02
CA GLU A 195 -13.17 -6.91 33.84
C GLU A 195 -14.32 -7.70 33.22
N SER A 196 -14.17 -9.03 33.24
CA SER A 196 -15.06 -10.08 32.72
C SER A 196 -15.04 -10.33 31.20
N PHE A 197 -13.89 -10.81 30.71
CA PHE A 197 -13.72 -11.52 29.43
C PHE A 197 -14.63 -12.77 29.30
N SER A 198 -15.22 -13.23 30.40
CA SER A 198 -16.08 -14.42 30.45
C SER A 198 -17.49 -14.19 29.87
N ASP A 199 -18.02 -12.97 29.93
CA ASP A 199 -19.43 -12.69 29.52
C ASP A 199 -19.61 -12.47 28.02
N ALA A 200 -18.55 -12.07 27.31
CA ALA A 200 -18.61 -11.86 25.86
C ALA A 200 -18.58 -13.19 25.07
N LEU A 201 -17.87 -14.20 25.60
CA LEU A 201 -17.74 -15.51 24.94
C LEU A 201 -19.02 -16.36 25.07
N SER A 202 -19.79 -16.19 26.16
CA SER A 202 -21.09 -16.88 26.34
C SER A 202 -22.15 -16.35 25.36
N SER A 203 -22.15 -15.05 25.07
CA SER A 203 -23.09 -14.43 24.12
C SER A 203 -22.84 -14.86 22.66
N ILE A 204 -21.58 -15.07 22.27
CA ILE A 204 -21.24 -15.53 20.91
C ILE A 204 -21.60 -17.01 20.71
N SER A 205 -21.44 -17.84 21.75
CA SER A 205 -21.77 -19.27 21.71
C SER A 205 -23.29 -19.54 21.62
N HIS A 206 -24.11 -18.64 22.18
CA HIS A 206 -25.57 -18.75 22.08
C HIS A 206 -26.13 -18.26 20.73
N SER A 207 -25.55 -17.21 20.14
CA SER A 207 -26.04 -16.67 18.85
C SER A 207 -25.82 -17.63 17.66
N HIS A 208 -24.73 -18.41 17.66
CA HIS A 208 -24.44 -19.34 16.56
C HIS A 208 -25.29 -20.62 16.60
N LYS A 209 -25.88 -20.98 17.75
CA LYS A 209 -26.75 -22.16 17.85
C LYS A 209 -28.18 -21.89 17.35
N ASP A 210 -28.67 -20.66 17.48
CA ASP A 210 -30.06 -20.31 17.19
C ASP A 210 -30.37 -20.24 15.69
N ARG A 211 -29.38 -19.83 14.86
CA ARG A 211 -29.54 -19.76 13.40
C ARG A 211 -29.52 -21.11 12.68
N HIS A 212 -29.14 -22.20 13.35
CA HIS A 212 -29.13 -23.53 12.72
C HIS A 212 -30.39 -24.36 13.04
N SER A 213 -31.20 -23.96 14.03
CA SER A 213 -32.46 -24.60 14.39
C SER A 213 -33.66 -24.14 13.56
N GLU A 214 -33.67 -22.92 13.02
CA GLU A 214 -34.84 -22.37 12.31
C GLU A 214 -35.01 -22.86 10.85
N LEU A 215 -34.01 -23.52 10.25
CA LEU A 215 -34.07 -23.96 8.84
C LEU A 215 -34.53 -25.43 8.64
N ARG A 216 -35.04 -26.12 9.68
CA ARG A 216 -35.40 -27.55 9.61
C ARG A 216 -36.89 -27.86 9.77
N HIS A 217 -37.78 -26.88 9.85
CA HIS A 217 -39.22 -27.12 9.97
C HIS A 217 -40.07 -26.23 9.04
N ARG A 218 -39.94 -26.42 7.73
CA ARG A 218 -41.07 -26.20 6.82
C ARG A 218 -40.93 -27.05 5.56
N THR A 219 -41.15 -28.35 5.72
CA THR A 219 -41.41 -29.26 4.62
C THR A 219 -42.91 -29.46 4.58
N GLU A 220 -43.61 -28.95 3.57
CA GLU A 220 -44.93 -29.46 3.18
C GLU A 220 -45.09 -29.43 1.64
N PRO A 221 -45.92 -30.33 1.09
CA PRO A 221 -45.71 -30.95 -0.22
C PRO A 221 -46.73 -30.48 -1.28
N TYR A 222 -46.43 -30.70 -2.57
CA TYR A 222 -47.48 -30.79 -3.58
C TYR A 222 -47.08 -31.74 -4.73
N ILE A 223 -48.00 -32.66 -5.03
CA ILE A 223 -47.91 -33.78 -5.97
C ILE A 223 -48.37 -33.36 -7.39
N GLN A 224 -47.80 -34.06 -8.38
CA GLN A 224 -47.99 -34.01 -9.82
C GLN A 224 -49.43 -34.23 -10.32
N GLN A 225 -49.76 -33.69 -11.51
CA GLN A 225 -50.50 -34.38 -12.60
C GLN A 225 -50.47 -33.51 -13.87
N GLU A 226 -49.72 -33.90 -14.90
CA GLU A 226 -50.17 -34.59 -16.13
C GLU A 226 -50.74 -33.66 -17.21
N THR A 227 -50.01 -33.52 -18.31
CA THR A 227 -50.54 -33.08 -19.61
C THR A 227 -51.33 -34.22 -20.27
N PRO A 228 -52.28 -33.95 -21.19
CA PRO A 228 -51.88 -34.04 -22.59
C PRO A 228 -52.55 -33.03 -23.55
N LYS A 229 -51.88 -32.84 -24.68
CA LYS A 229 -52.31 -32.17 -25.93
C LYS A 229 -53.65 -32.77 -26.44
N THR A 230 -54.46 -32.04 -27.21
CA THR A 230 -54.69 -32.24 -28.67
C THR A 230 -55.76 -31.27 -29.26
N LYS A 231 -55.54 -30.87 -30.53
CA LYS A 231 -56.49 -30.55 -31.64
C LYS A 231 -57.28 -29.21 -31.59
N VAL A 232 -57.16 -28.25 -32.53
CA VAL A 232 -57.31 -28.19 -34.02
C VAL A 232 -58.66 -27.54 -34.40
N ILE A 233 -58.62 -26.63 -35.40
CA ILE A 233 -59.73 -25.97 -36.16
C ILE A 233 -60.50 -24.88 -35.38
N LEU A 234 -60.76 -23.64 -35.84
CA LEU A 234 -60.63 -22.91 -37.12
C LEU A 234 -60.34 -21.44 -36.75
#